data_AF-A0A7S1VVL4-F1
#
_entry.id   AF-A0A7S1VVL4-F1
#
_cell.length_a   1.000
_cell.length_b   1.000
_cell.length_c   1.000
_cell.angle_alpha   90.00
_cell.angle_beta   90.00
_cell.angle_gamma   90.00
#
_symmetry.space_group_name_H-M   'P 1'
#
loop_
_entity.id
_entity.type
_entity.pdbx_description
1 polymer ?
#
loop_
_entity_poly.entity_id
_entity_poly.type
_entity_poly.pdbx_seq_one_letter_code
_entity_poly.pdbx_strand_id
1 'polypeptide(L)'
;NDGDEDEMESIVDVRHYAIRATPVGVNRKVRRLVQSKLPNLNQLEDIADYITGQTVSGDNAASAASTTANLSDSEPEDETSHVVLSQSYKGKGNSKQQTSALKLVELGPRLSLQLIKVERGVGAGNVMYHAHVTKSPSEVRELQKKKELQQQLKQQRRMEQESNVERKRKAKQDKLEQKRLKKEQQTQETLDELRKGRRSQQQQADDDESTSGEEDASSSREEDESSGDEE
;
A
#
# COMPACT_ATOMS: atom_id res chain seq x y z
N ASN A 1 -17.60 53.30 1.68
CA ASN A 1 -18.49 52.14 1.51
C ASN A 1 -17.56 50.96 1.50
N ASP A 2 -17.26 50.52 2.72
CA ASP A 2 -16.33 49.48 3.08
C ASP A 2 -16.89 48.14 2.57
N GLY A 3 -16.27 47.61 1.52
CA GLY A 3 -16.74 46.42 0.81
C GLY A 3 -15.63 45.43 0.51
N ASP A 4 -14.48 45.56 1.16
CA ASP A 4 -13.49 44.48 1.27
C ASP A 4 -13.99 43.53 2.37
N GLU A 5 -15.18 42.97 2.17
CA GLU A 5 -15.63 41.83 2.95
C GLU A 5 -14.69 40.69 2.60
N ASP A 6 -13.98 40.21 3.61
CA ASP A 6 -13.13 39.04 3.59
C ASP A 6 -13.78 37.92 2.75
N GLU A 7 -13.41 37.83 1.47
CA GLU A 7 -13.52 36.57 0.73
C GLU A 7 -12.61 35.64 1.51
N MET A 8 -13.19 34.95 2.49
CA MET A 8 -12.53 33.94 3.31
C MET A 8 -11.92 32.95 2.33
N GLU A 9 -10.65 33.18 1.96
CA GLU A 9 -9.90 32.31 1.10
C GLU A 9 -10.04 30.95 1.76
N SER A 10 -10.71 30.02 1.05
CA SER A 10 -11.07 28.72 1.59
C SER A 10 -9.82 27.85 1.70
N ILE A 11 -8.92 28.27 2.59
CA ILE A 11 -7.62 27.72 2.88
C ILE A 11 -7.79 26.74 4.04
N VAL A 12 -7.38 25.50 3.79
CA VAL A 12 -7.37 24.42 4.76
C VAL A 12 -5.91 24.10 5.05
N ASP A 13 -5.52 24.36 6.30
CA ASP A 13 -4.22 23.94 6.79
C ASP A 13 -4.28 22.49 7.30
N VAL A 14 -3.47 21.63 6.70
CA VAL A 14 -3.34 20.22 7.09
C VAL A 14 -1.99 20.01 7.74
N ARG A 15 -2.02 19.63 9.01
CA ARG A 15 -0.83 19.30 9.81
C ARG A 15 -1.05 17.97 10.54
N HIS A 16 -0.06 17.10 10.46
CA HIS A 16 -0.11 15.78 11.08
C HIS A 16 0.82 15.71 12.29
N TYR A 17 0.25 15.39 13.45
CA TYR A 17 0.94 15.25 14.72
C TYR A 17 0.82 13.83 15.28
N ALA A 18 1.93 13.28 15.76
CA ALA A 18 1.92 12.16 16.69
C ALA A 18 1.66 12.67 18.11
N ILE A 19 0.76 12.00 18.83
CA ILE A 19 0.50 12.28 20.23
C ILE A 19 1.43 11.43 21.09
N ARG A 20 2.25 12.07 21.92
CA ARG A 20 3.13 11.43 22.90
C ARG A 20 2.59 11.71 24.31
N ALA A 21 2.25 10.66 25.05
CA ALA A 21 1.85 10.80 26.44
C ALA A 21 3.03 10.54 27.37
N THR A 22 3.16 11.36 28.40
CA THR A 22 4.18 11.23 29.45
C THR A 22 3.51 11.24 30.82
N PRO A 23 3.72 10.22 31.67
CA PRO A 23 3.04 10.18 32.97
C PRO A 23 3.49 11.33 33.86
N VAL A 24 2.52 11.98 34.50
CA VAL A 24 2.71 13.10 35.44
C VAL A 24 2.39 12.65 36.87
N GLY A 25 2.89 13.38 37.86
CA GLY A 25 2.75 13.01 39.28
C GLY A 25 3.81 12.06 39.83
N VAL A 26 4.84 11.72 39.05
CA VAL A 26 5.99 10.91 39.49
C VAL A 26 7.28 11.70 39.32
N ASN A 27 8.11 11.72 40.37
CA ASN A 27 9.40 12.41 40.33
C ASN A 27 10.28 11.87 39.18
N ARG A 28 10.96 12.74 38.43
CA ARG A 28 11.75 12.41 37.23
C ARG A 28 12.76 11.29 37.48
N LYS A 29 13.33 11.23 38.69
CA LYS A 29 14.28 10.18 39.11
C LYS A 29 13.62 8.81 39.25
N VAL A 30 12.44 8.75 39.87
CA VAL A 30 11.63 7.53 39.97
C VAL A 30 11.19 7.08 38.58
N ARG A 31 10.81 8.02 37.71
CA ARG A 31 10.47 7.73 36.32
C ARG A 31 11.63 7.12 35.53
N ARG A 32 12.87 7.61 35.70
CA ARG A 32 14.07 7.03 35.06
C ARG A 32 14.34 5.60 35.54
N LEU A 33 14.20 5.34 36.85
CA LEU A 33 14.36 4.02 37.44
C LEU A 33 13.40 3.00 36.81
N VAL A 34 12.14 3.39 36.60
CA VAL A 34 11.09 2.53 36.01
C VAL A 34 11.23 2.38 34.49
N GLN A 35 11.77 3.38 33.78
CA GLN A 35 11.84 3.43 32.31
C GLN A 35 13.12 2.80 31.72
N SER A 36 13.80 1.91 32.45
CA SER A 36 14.84 0.94 32.00
C SER A 36 16.29 1.40 31.82
N LYS A 37 16.61 2.71 31.93
CA LYS A 37 18.02 3.15 32.04
C LYS A 37 18.36 3.35 33.52
N LEU A 38 18.85 2.28 34.16
CA LEU A 38 19.33 2.37 35.53
C LEU A 38 20.56 3.28 35.57
N PRO A 39 20.57 4.33 36.40
CA PRO A 39 21.76 5.14 36.64
C PRO A 39 22.83 4.32 37.38
N ASN A 40 24.08 4.77 37.35
CA ASN A 40 25.13 4.17 38.18
C ASN A 40 24.82 4.45 39.68
N LEU A 41 24.55 3.40 40.45
CA LEU A 41 24.19 3.48 41.87
C LEU A 41 25.37 3.22 42.82
N ASN A 42 26.57 2.94 42.30
CA ASN A 42 27.73 2.53 43.11
C ASN A 42 28.20 3.56 44.15
N GLN A 43 27.78 4.82 44.04
CA GLN A 43 28.15 5.91 44.95
C GLN A 43 27.05 6.23 45.98
N LEU A 44 25.97 5.46 45.99
CA LEU A 44 24.80 5.68 46.83
C LEU A 44 24.65 4.49 47.77
N GLU A 45 24.40 4.77 49.05
CA GLU A 45 24.17 3.72 50.05
C GLU A 45 22.71 3.24 50.00
N ASP A 46 21.78 4.14 49.68
CA ASP A 46 20.35 3.84 49.51
C ASP A 46 19.76 4.38 48.17
N ILE A 47 18.71 3.73 47.67
CA ILE A 47 17.86 4.21 46.57
C ILE A 47 17.16 5.52 46.98
N ALA A 48 16.87 5.69 48.27
CA ALA A 48 16.35 6.94 48.81
C ALA A 48 17.29 8.13 48.53
N ASP A 49 18.61 7.94 48.62
CA ASP A 49 19.62 8.96 48.32
C ASP A 49 19.57 9.39 46.86
N TYR A 50 19.32 8.44 45.96
CA TYR A 50 19.09 8.74 44.53
C TYR A 50 17.86 9.64 44.36
N ILE A 51 16.72 9.24 44.93
CA ILE A 51 15.43 9.93 44.75
C ILE A 51 15.49 11.32 45.39
N THR A 52 15.98 11.43 46.62
CA THR A 52 16.08 12.69 47.38
C THR A 52 17.24 13.56 46.86
N GLY A 53 18.27 12.97 46.24
CA GLY A 53 19.45 13.68 45.74
C GLY A 53 20.45 14.05 46.84
N GLN A 54 20.38 13.36 47.96
CA GLN A 54 21.18 13.63 49.14
C GLN A 54 22.27 12.57 49.22
N THR A 55 23.49 12.89 48.78
CA THR A 55 24.65 12.03 49.00
C THR A 55 25.20 12.28 50.39
N VAL A 56 25.57 11.20 51.09
CA VAL A 56 26.02 11.20 52.50
C VAL A 56 27.33 11.99 52.73
N SER A 57 28.08 12.27 51.66
CA SER A 57 29.28 13.12 51.71
C SER A 57 28.89 14.59 51.48
N GLY A 58 28.98 15.40 52.54
CA GLY A 58 28.72 16.84 52.56
C GLY A 58 29.67 17.71 51.73
N ASP A 59 30.31 17.17 50.70
CA ASP A 59 31.13 17.89 49.73
C ASP A 59 30.34 18.11 48.44
N ASN A 60 29.79 19.31 48.31
CA ASN A 60 29.37 19.94 47.07
C ASN A 60 28.69 19.01 46.03
N ALA A 61 27.40 18.72 46.26
CA ALA A 61 26.47 18.13 45.29
C ALA A 61 26.23 18.98 44.02
N ALA A 62 27.14 19.90 43.69
CA ALA A 62 27.15 20.69 42.46
C ALA A 62 28.10 20.12 41.38
N SER A 63 29.03 19.22 41.70
CA SER A 63 30.08 18.80 40.76
C SER A 63 29.97 17.37 40.20
N ALA A 64 29.32 16.43 40.90
CA ALA A 64 29.13 15.06 40.39
C ALA A 64 27.75 14.83 39.73
N ALA A 65 26.73 15.59 40.12
CA ALA A 65 25.41 15.59 39.45
C ALA A 65 25.37 16.45 38.17
N SER A 66 26.46 17.17 37.88
CA SER A 66 26.64 18.08 36.74
C SER A 66 27.06 17.36 35.46
N THR A 67 27.71 16.19 35.54
CA THR A 67 28.47 15.66 34.39
C THR A 67 27.69 14.71 33.46
N THR A 68 26.39 14.46 33.68
CA THR A 68 25.60 13.72 32.67
C THR A 68 24.12 14.08 32.69
N ALA A 69 23.75 15.08 31.88
CA ALA A 69 22.39 15.28 31.35
C ALA A 69 21.27 15.72 32.33
N ASN A 70 21.56 16.60 33.29
CA ASN A 70 20.52 17.29 34.09
C ASN A 70 20.36 18.79 33.78
N LEU A 71 21.06 19.30 32.77
CA LEU A 71 20.89 20.66 32.25
C LEU A 71 20.33 20.53 30.82
N SER A 72 19.26 21.26 30.49
CA SER A 72 18.46 21.20 29.24
C SER A 72 17.40 20.10 29.12
N ASP A 73 16.40 20.11 30.00
CA ASP A 73 15.00 19.83 29.59
C ASP A 73 14.04 20.38 30.67
N SER A 74 14.05 21.71 30.80
CA SER A 74 13.11 22.46 31.63
C SER A 74 12.30 23.36 30.71
N GLU A 75 11.56 22.77 29.77
CA GLU A 75 10.27 23.38 29.45
C GLU A 75 9.38 23.19 30.70
N PRO A 76 8.71 24.24 31.19
CA PRO A 76 7.63 24.05 32.15
C PRO A 76 6.66 23.07 31.50
N GLU A 77 6.42 21.93 32.14
CA GLU A 77 5.28 21.09 31.76
C GLU A 77 4.05 21.94 32.13
N ASP A 78 3.52 22.68 31.17
CA ASP A 78 2.35 23.51 31.37
C ASP A 78 1.24 22.62 31.94
N GLU A 79 0.77 22.93 33.15
CA GLU A 79 -0.29 22.16 33.83
C GLU A 79 -1.58 22.07 33.00
N THR A 80 -1.72 22.96 31.99
CA THR A 80 -2.79 22.97 31.00
C THR A 80 -2.79 21.75 30.08
N SER A 81 -1.66 21.06 29.94
CA SER A 81 -1.48 19.91 29.03
C SER A 81 -1.66 18.55 29.72
N HIS A 82 -2.10 18.54 30.99
CA HIS A 82 -2.39 17.33 31.75
C HIS A 82 -3.80 16.81 31.44
N VAL A 83 -3.88 15.55 30.99
CA VAL A 83 -5.15 14.89 30.67
C VAL A 83 -5.21 13.53 31.36
N VAL A 84 -6.39 13.18 31.89
CA VAL A 84 -6.67 11.83 32.39
C VAL A 84 -6.90 10.91 31.19
N LEU A 85 -6.07 9.88 31.05
CA LEU A 85 -6.15 8.95 29.92
C LEU A 85 -7.41 8.08 30.04
N SER A 86 -8.24 8.05 28.98
CA SER A 86 -9.44 7.21 28.93
C SER A 86 -9.13 5.70 28.78
N GLN A 87 -7.95 5.38 28.28
CA GLN A 87 -7.45 4.03 28.02
C GLN A 87 -5.93 3.95 28.23
N SER A 88 -5.38 2.73 28.31
CA SER A 88 -3.93 2.57 28.35
C SER A 88 -3.31 3.07 27.05
N TYR A 89 -2.33 3.96 27.15
CA TYR A 89 -1.65 4.56 25.99
C TYR A 89 -0.22 4.02 25.88
N LYS A 90 0.41 4.23 24.72
CA LYS A 90 1.78 3.75 24.47
C LYS A 90 2.77 4.35 25.48
N GLY A 91 3.65 3.52 26.02
CA GLY A 91 4.70 3.89 26.99
C GLY A 91 4.45 3.37 28.41
N LYS A 92 5.52 2.99 29.10
CA LYS A 92 5.46 2.53 30.50
C LYS A 92 4.98 3.67 31.41
N GLY A 93 3.94 3.39 32.20
CA GLY A 93 3.33 4.33 33.13
C GLY A 93 2.17 5.14 32.56
N ASN A 94 1.68 4.87 31.35
CA ASN A 94 0.48 5.52 30.78
C ASN A 94 -0.74 4.59 30.86
N SER A 95 -1.18 4.29 32.09
CA SER A 95 -2.32 3.39 32.32
C SER A 95 -3.67 4.10 32.16
N LYS A 96 -4.74 3.32 32.02
CA LYS A 96 -6.11 3.84 32.03
C LYS A 96 -6.38 4.62 33.32
N GLN A 97 -7.08 5.75 33.22
CA GLN A 97 -7.41 6.68 34.32
C GLN A 97 -6.22 7.37 34.98
N GLN A 98 -5.01 7.22 34.45
CA GLN A 98 -3.84 7.94 34.94
C GLN A 98 -3.73 9.32 34.27
N THR A 99 -3.26 10.30 35.03
CA THR A 99 -2.91 11.63 34.51
C THR A 99 -1.60 11.58 33.74
N SER A 100 -1.62 11.98 32.47
CA SER A 100 -0.43 12.12 31.63
C SER A 100 -0.43 13.48 30.93
N ALA A 101 0.74 14.07 30.77
CA ALA A 101 0.95 15.21 29.89
C ALA A 101 0.96 14.74 28.42
N LEU A 102 0.29 15.47 27.53
CA LEU A 102 0.27 15.19 26.10
C LEU A 102 1.19 16.17 25.37
N LYS A 103 2.09 15.64 24.54
CA LYS A 103 2.93 16.43 23.62
C LYS A 103 2.62 16.05 22.18
N LEU A 104 2.53 17.04 21.31
CA LEU A 104 2.36 16.84 19.88
C LEU A 104 3.73 16.88 19.20
N VAL A 105 4.02 15.88 18.37
CA VAL A 105 5.25 15.80 17.58
C VAL A 105 4.85 15.81 16.11
N GLU A 106 5.33 16.79 15.34
CA GLU A 106 5.05 16.85 13.90
C GLU A 106 5.65 15.65 13.18
N LEU A 107 4.83 14.94 12.40
CA LEU A 107 5.24 13.77 11.62
C LEU A 107 5.45 14.11 10.14
N GLY A 108 4.64 15.01 9.61
CA GLY A 108 4.44 15.17 8.17
C GLY A 108 4.58 16.60 7.67
N PRO A 109 4.50 16.80 6.34
CA PRO A 109 4.57 18.11 5.73
C PRO A 109 3.42 19.00 6.21
N ARG A 110 3.68 20.31 6.26
CA ARG A 110 2.66 21.34 6.51
C ARG A 110 2.08 21.76 5.18
N LEU A 111 0.79 21.48 4.97
CA LEU A 111 0.09 21.83 3.74
C LEU A 111 -0.90 22.96 4.02
N SER A 112 -0.98 23.90 3.08
CA SER A 112 -2.04 24.90 3.01
C SER A 112 -2.72 24.74 1.66
N LEU A 113 -3.97 24.29 1.68
CA LEU A 113 -4.72 23.88 0.50
C LEU A 113 -5.86 24.86 0.24
N GLN A 114 -6.02 25.34 -0.99
CA GLN A 114 -7.13 26.21 -1.38
C GLN A 114 -8.19 25.44 -2.18
N LEU A 115 -9.47 25.64 -1.83
CA LEU A 115 -10.59 25.02 -2.55
C LEU A 115 -10.83 25.70 -3.91
N ILE A 116 -10.39 25.07 -5.00
CA ILE A 116 -10.58 25.59 -6.36
C ILE A 116 -11.86 25.05 -7.01
N LYS A 117 -12.11 23.74 -6.92
CA LYS A 117 -13.17 23.06 -7.68
C LYS A 117 -13.70 21.83 -6.94
N VAL A 118 -15.02 21.69 -6.91
CA VAL A 118 -15.70 20.49 -6.39
C VAL A 118 -16.37 19.76 -7.56
N GLU A 119 -16.07 18.47 -7.71
CA GLU A 119 -16.66 17.61 -8.72
C GLU A 119 -17.34 16.40 -8.06
N ARG A 120 -18.39 15.88 -8.70
CA ARG A 120 -19.05 14.65 -8.25
C ARG A 120 -18.21 13.42 -8.60
N GLY A 121 -17.70 12.71 -7.61
CA GLY A 121 -16.89 11.51 -7.82
C GLY A 121 -15.43 11.84 -8.15
N VAL A 122 -14.72 10.91 -8.78
CA VAL A 122 -13.28 11.04 -9.02
C VAL A 122 -13.00 11.28 -10.51
N GLY A 123 -12.50 12.47 -10.85
CA GLY A 123 -11.87 12.78 -12.14
C GLY A 123 -12.78 12.84 -13.38
N ALA A 124 -14.06 12.46 -13.29
CA ALA A 124 -14.99 12.48 -14.43
C ALA A 124 -16.35 13.10 -14.07
N GLY A 125 -16.42 13.77 -12.92
CA GLY A 125 -17.65 14.27 -12.35
C GLY A 125 -18.28 15.46 -13.06
N ASN A 126 -19.51 15.74 -12.66
CA ASN A 126 -20.12 17.05 -12.87
C ASN A 126 -19.53 18.03 -11.86
N VAL A 127 -19.12 19.21 -12.32
CA VAL A 127 -18.59 20.29 -11.48
C VAL A 127 -19.77 20.90 -10.71
N MET A 128 -19.65 20.96 -9.39
CA MET A 128 -20.65 21.53 -8.48
C MET A 128 -20.26 22.94 -8.02
N TYR A 129 -18.97 23.16 -7.81
CA TYR A 129 -18.42 24.45 -7.37
C TYR A 129 -17.10 24.71 -8.09
N HIS A 130 -16.82 25.98 -8.39
CA HIS A 130 -15.53 26.44 -8.89
C HIS A 130 -15.29 27.88 -8.41
N ALA A 131 -14.12 28.15 -7.84
CA ALA A 131 -13.81 29.44 -7.21
C ALA A 131 -13.76 30.60 -8.22
N HIS A 132 -13.04 30.44 -9.33
CA HIS A 132 -12.83 31.54 -10.28
C HIS A 132 -13.79 31.57 -11.49
N VAL A 133 -14.54 30.49 -11.75
CA VAL A 133 -15.28 30.32 -13.01
C VAL A 133 -16.69 29.84 -12.73
N THR A 134 -17.63 30.77 -12.72
CA THR A 134 -19.06 30.48 -12.63
C THR A 134 -19.66 30.36 -14.02
N LYS A 135 -20.23 29.19 -14.34
CA LYS A 135 -20.93 28.96 -15.61
C LYS A 135 -22.43 29.15 -15.44
N SER A 136 -23.10 29.64 -16.49
CA SER A 136 -24.55 29.75 -16.47
C SER A 136 -25.22 28.36 -16.40
N PRO A 137 -26.42 28.22 -15.81
CA PRO A 137 -27.10 26.93 -15.74
C PRO A 137 -27.36 26.29 -17.12
N SER A 138 -27.54 27.11 -18.16
CA SER A 138 -27.67 26.65 -19.54
C SER A 138 -26.37 26.02 -20.06
N GLU A 139 -25.24 26.70 -19.89
CA GLU A 139 -23.92 26.18 -20.29
C GLU A 139 -23.57 24.88 -19.56
N VAL A 140 -23.91 24.79 -18.27
CA VAL A 140 -23.69 23.58 -17.48
C VAL A 140 -24.47 22.39 -18.07
N ARG A 141 -25.73 22.60 -18.49
CA ARG A 141 -26.55 21.56 -19.14
C ARG A 141 -25.98 21.15 -20.50
N GLU A 142 -25.49 22.10 -21.29
CA GLU A 142 -24.86 21.80 -22.59
C GLU A 142 -23.57 21.01 -22.43
N LEU A 143 -22.73 21.38 -21.46
CA LEU A 143 -21.52 20.64 -21.11
C LEU A 143 -21.82 19.22 -20.65
N GLN A 144 -22.87 19.03 -19.85
CA GLN A 144 -23.34 17.71 -19.42
C GLN A 144 -23.75 16.86 -20.61
N LYS A 145 -24.62 17.38 -21.49
CA LYS A 145 -25.03 16.67 -22.73
C LYS A 145 -23.84 16.30 -23.60
N LYS A 146 -22.86 17.20 -23.75
CA LYS A 146 -21.64 16.93 -24.52
C LYS A 146 -20.80 15.80 -23.89
N LYS A 147 -20.64 15.80 -22.55
CA LYS A 147 -19.95 14.73 -21.83
C LYS A 147 -20.68 13.39 -21.96
N GLU A 148 -22.00 13.38 -21.81
CA GLU A 148 -22.83 12.17 -21.96
C GLU A 148 -22.71 11.58 -23.36
N LEU A 149 -22.80 12.43 -24.40
CA LEU A 149 -22.62 12.00 -25.78
C LEU A 149 -21.22 11.43 -26.03
N GLN A 150 -20.17 12.05 -25.48
CA GLN A 150 -18.81 11.51 -25.55
C GLN A 150 -18.68 10.15 -24.85
N GLN A 151 -19.32 9.97 -23.69
CA GLN A 151 -19.33 8.70 -22.97
C GLN A 151 -20.04 7.61 -23.76
N GLN A 152 -21.20 7.92 -24.36
CA GLN A 152 -21.94 6.98 -25.22
C GLN A 152 -21.11 6.58 -26.44
N LEU A 153 -20.47 7.52 -27.13
CA LEU A 153 -19.59 7.21 -28.25
C LEU A 153 -18.39 6.35 -27.84
N LYS A 154 -17.81 6.61 -26.66
CA LYS A 154 -16.71 5.79 -26.12
C LYS A 154 -17.17 4.36 -25.82
N GLN A 155 -18.36 4.20 -25.26
CA GLN A 155 -18.95 2.88 -24.99
C GLN A 155 -19.25 2.13 -26.29
N GLN A 156 -19.82 2.80 -27.30
CA GLN A 156 -20.08 2.20 -28.61
C GLN A 156 -18.78 1.70 -29.27
N ARG A 157 -17.73 2.53 -29.28
CA ARG A 157 -16.41 2.13 -29.81
C ARG A 157 -15.84 0.93 -29.08
N ARG A 158 -16.00 0.88 -27.74
CA ARG A 158 -15.53 -0.24 -26.93
C ARG A 158 -16.29 -1.52 -27.25
N MET A 159 -17.61 -1.48 -27.35
CA MET A 159 -18.44 -2.63 -27.73
C MET A 159 -18.08 -3.15 -29.12
N GLU A 160 -17.86 -2.25 -30.08
CA GLU A 160 -17.43 -2.63 -31.43
C GLU A 160 -16.06 -3.32 -31.41
N GLN A 161 -15.09 -2.75 -30.68
CA GLN A 161 -13.77 -3.34 -30.51
C GLN A 161 -13.85 -4.73 -29.85
N GLU A 162 -14.62 -4.87 -28.78
CA GLU A 162 -14.84 -6.15 -28.09
C GLU A 162 -15.44 -7.19 -29.04
N SER A 163 -16.46 -6.83 -29.83
CA SER A 163 -17.06 -7.74 -30.83
C SER A 163 -16.07 -8.15 -31.93
N ASN A 164 -15.19 -7.24 -32.34
CA ASN A 164 -14.16 -7.51 -33.35
C ASN A 164 -13.06 -8.42 -32.79
N VAL A 165 -12.65 -8.20 -31.54
CA VAL A 165 -11.69 -9.06 -30.84
C VAL A 165 -12.28 -10.46 -30.66
N GLU A 166 -13.54 -10.58 -30.25
CA GLU A 166 -14.22 -11.87 -30.11
C GLU A 166 -14.34 -12.60 -31.45
N ARG A 167 -14.71 -11.90 -32.53
CA ARG A 167 -14.78 -12.49 -33.88
C ARG A 167 -13.41 -13.00 -34.32
N LYS A 168 -12.35 -12.22 -34.10
CA LYS A 168 -10.96 -12.64 -34.37
C LYS A 168 -10.55 -13.84 -33.50
N ARG A 169 -10.98 -13.88 -32.24
CA ARG A 169 -10.68 -14.98 -31.31
C ARG A 169 -11.38 -16.28 -31.73
N LYS A 170 -12.66 -16.22 -32.08
CA LYS A 170 -13.43 -17.36 -32.62
C LYS A 170 -12.84 -17.87 -33.92
N ALA A 171 -12.56 -17.01 -34.89
CA ALA A 171 -11.93 -17.42 -36.15
C ALA A 171 -10.55 -18.06 -35.95
N LYS A 172 -9.75 -17.59 -34.97
CA LYS A 172 -8.49 -18.24 -34.59
C LYS A 172 -8.71 -19.62 -33.96
N GLN A 173 -9.71 -19.77 -33.09
CA GLN A 173 -10.08 -21.05 -32.48
C GLN A 173 -10.58 -22.05 -33.53
N ASP A 174 -11.52 -21.65 -34.39
CA ASP A 174 -12.04 -22.51 -35.47
C ASP A 174 -10.91 -22.98 -36.40
N LYS A 175 -9.97 -22.09 -36.75
CA LYS A 175 -8.80 -22.44 -37.57
C LYS A 175 -7.87 -23.42 -36.85
N LEU A 176 -7.70 -23.29 -35.53
CA LEU A 176 -6.89 -24.21 -34.73
C LEU A 176 -7.57 -25.58 -34.62
N GLU A 177 -8.88 -25.62 -34.38
CA GLU A 177 -9.67 -26.86 -34.33
C GLU A 177 -9.66 -27.57 -35.67
N GLN A 178 -9.85 -26.85 -36.79
CA GLN A 178 -9.73 -27.44 -38.13
C GLN A 178 -8.33 -28.01 -38.38
N LYS A 179 -7.27 -27.34 -37.93
CA LYS A 179 -5.89 -27.89 -38.01
C LYS A 179 -5.73 -29.13 -37.15
N ARG A 180 -6.33 -29.17 -35.95
CA ARG A 180 -6.26 -30.32 -35.04
C ARG A 180 -6.99 -31.52 -35.62
N LEU A 181 -8.21 -31.32 -36.12
CA LEU A 181 -9.01 -32.36 -36.79
C LEU A 181 -8.28 -32.92 -38.02
N LYS A 182 -7.66 -32.07 -38.84
CA LYS A 182 -6.85 -32.53 -39.99
C LYS A 182 -5.65 -33.37 -39.56
N LYS A 183 -4.95 -32.97 -38.48
CA LYS A 183 -3.84 -33.77 -37.93
C LYS A 183 -4.34 -35.11 -37.38
N GLU A 184 -5.45 -35.11 -36.63
CA GLU A 184 -6.07 -36.33 -36.10
C GLU A 184 -6.48 -37.30 -37.23
N GLN A 185 -7.10 -36.81 -38.30
CA GLN A 185 -7.44 -37.60 -39.48
C GLN A 185 -6.20 -38.18 -40.16
N GLN A 186 -5.16 -37.38 -40.39
CA GLN A 186 -3.89 -37.87 -40.97
C GLN A 186 -3.23 -38.93 -40.08
N THR A 187 -3.26 -38.76 -38.76
CA THR A 187 -2.73 -39.77 -37.82
C THR A 187 -3.56 -41.05 -37.82
N GLN A 188 -4.88 -40.97 -37.95
CA GLN A 188 -5.74 -42.15 -38.08
C GLN A 188 -5.53 -42.88 -39.41
N GLU A 189 -5.45 -42.16 -40.53
CA GLU A 189 -5.18 -42.74 -41.84
C GLU A 189 -3.83 -43.47 -41.87
N THR A 190 -2.76 -42.84 -41.34
CA THR A 190 -1.43 -43.46 -41.21
C THR A 190 -1.42 -44.67 -40.27
N LEU A 191 -2.14 -44.61 -39.14
CA LEU A 191 -2.32 -45.77 -38.24
C LEU A 191 -3.07 -46.92 -38.91
N ASP A 192 -4.12 -46.63 -39.69
CA ASP A 192 -4.89 -47.64 -40.43
C ASP A 192 -4.09 -48.25 -41.58
N GLU A 193 -3.24 -47.48 -42.26
CA GLU A 193 -2.27 -47.98 -43.25
C GLU A 193 -1.24 -48.90 -42.61
N LEU A 194 -0.63 -48.50 -41.47
CA LEU A 194 0.25 -49.38 -40.70
C LEU A 194 -0.46 -50.66 -40.27
N ARG A 195 -1.72 -50.55 -39.80
CA ARG A 195 -2.51 -51.71 -39.36
C ARG A 195 -2.81 -52.67 -40.51
N LYS A 196 -3.11 -52.16 -41.71
CA LYS A 196 -3.30 -52.98 -42.92
C LYS A 196 -2.00 -53.64 -43.36
N GLY A 197 -0.87 -52.91 -43.35
CA GLY A 197 0.46 -53.47 -43.64
C GLY A 197 0.86 -54.59 -42.68
N ARG A 198 0.58 -54.42 -41.38
CA ARG A 198 0.85 -55.44 -40.35
C ARG A 198 -0.06 -56.67 -40.45
N ARG A 199 -1.32 -56.50 -40.90
CA ARG A 199 -2.25 -57.61 -41.16
C ARG A 199 -1.83 -58.45 -42.37
N SER A 200 -1.22 -57.84 -43.38
CA SER A 200 -0.64 -58.55 -44.52
C SER A 200 0.63 -59.32 -44.16
N GLN A 201 1.43 -58.83 -43.21
CA GLN A 201 2.61 -59.54 -42.69
C GLN A 201 2.26 -60.70 -41.74
N GLN A 202 1.09 -60.66 -41.08
CA GLN A 202 0.66 -61.71 -40.16
C GLN A 202 0.03 -62.94 -40.85
N GLN A 203 -0.09 -62.94 -42.18
CA GLN A 203 -0.47 -64.09 -43.01
C GLN A 203 0.73 -64.78 -43.68
N GLN A 204 1.96 -64.35 -43.37
CA GLN A 204 3.21 -64.82 -43.99
C GLN A 204 4.35 -65.01 -42.98
N ALA A 205 4.04 -65.37 -41.74
CA ALA A 205 5.06 -65.64 -40.71
C ALA A 205 4.71 -66.89 -39.89
N ASP A 206 4.70 -68.04 -40.57
CA ASP A 206 5.27 -69.29 -40.05
C ASP A 206 6.50 -69.56 -40.93
N ASP A 207 7.59 -68.83 -40.70
CA ASP A 207 8.95 -69.39 -40.55
C ASP A 207 9.98 -68.26 -40.35
N ASP A 208 10.86 -68.52 -39.39
CA ASP A 208 12.20 -67.98 -39.21
C ASP A 208 12.45 -66.65 -38.44
N GLU A 209 13.58 -66.73 -37.76
CA GLU A 209 13.99 -66.13 -36.50
C GLU A 209 14.88 -64.89 -36.68
N SER A 210 14.87 -64.06 -35.63
CA SER A 210 15.96 -63.20 -35.15
C SER A 210 15.99 -61.69 -35.50
N THR A 211 16.06 -60.91 -34.40
CA THR A 211 16.95 -59.76 -34.12
C THR A 211 16.72 -58.46 -34.92
N SER A 212 16.66 -57.23 -34.39
CA SER A 212 17.12 -56.57 -33.15
C SER A 212 16.63 -55.10 -33.17
N GLY A 213 16.67 -54.43 -32.01
CA GLY A 213 16.85 -52.96 -31.90
C GLY A 213 15.57 -52.20 -31.58
N GLU A 214 15.15 -52.11 -30.32
CA GLU A 214 15.52 -51.03 -29.39
C GLU A 214 15.15 -49.62 -29.88
N GLU A 215 14.02 -49.16 -29.33
CA GLU A 215 13.72 -47.83 -28.79
C GLU A 215 14.85 -46.79 -28.91
N ASP A 216 14.58 -45.59 -29.46
CA ASP A 216 14.18 -44.45 -28.61
C ASP A 216 13.85 -43.18 -29.43
N ALA A 217 13.03 -42.35 -28.82
CA ALA A 217 12.37 -41.18 -29.38
C ALA A 217 13.29 -39.95 -29.47
N SER A 218 13.44 -39.38 -30.68
CA SER A 218 14.04 -38.06 -30.85
C SER A 218 12.99 -36.96 -30.62
N SER A 219 12.96 -36.46 -29.39
CA SER A 219 12.34 -35.20 -28.99
C SER A 219 13.23 -34.03 -29.47
N SER A 220 12.99 -33.50 -30.68
CA SER A 220 13.47 -32.17 -31.06
C SER A 220 12.46 -31.12 -30.61
N ARG A 221 12.72 -30.59 -29.41
CA ARG A 221 12.10 -29.42 -28.82
C ARG A 221 12.60 -28.18 -29.56
N GLU A 222 11.80 -27.66 -30.48
CA GLU A 222 12.01 -26.32 -31.01
C GLU A 222 11.54 -25.32 -29.96
N GLU A 223 12.50 -24.55 -29.45
CA GLU A 223 12.29 -23.45 -28.52
C GLU A 223 11.61 -22.30 -29.27
N ASP A 224 10.42 -21.95 -28.78
CA ASP A 224 9.63 -20.80 -29.17
C ASP A 224 10.27 -19.55 -28.54
N GLU A 225 10.96 -18.76 -29.35
CA GLU A 225 11.42 -17.41 -28.98
C GLU A 225 10.20 -16.49 -28.81
N SER A 226 9.69 -16.46 -27.58
CA SER A 226 8.71 -15.49 -27.11
C SER A 226 9.39 -14.12 -26.97
N SER A 227 9.27 -13.27 -27.99
CA SER A 227 9.52 -11.83 -27.84
C SER A 227 8.49 -11.23 -26.90
N GLY A 228 8.95 -10.87 -25.70
CA GLY A 228 8.20 -10.09 -24.71
C GLY A 228 7.91 -8.70 -25.24
N ASP A 229 6.63 -8.47 -25.54
CA ASP A 229 6.03 -7.15 -25.68
C ASP A 229 5.65 -6.73 -24.25
N GLU A 230 6.50 -5.91 -23.62
CA GLU A 230 6.16 -5.20 -22.37
C GLU A 230 5.74 -3.78 -22.74
N GLU A 231 4.46 -3.47 -22.52
CA GLU A 231 3.91 -2.12 -22.31
C GLU A 231 4.24 -1.60 -20.90
#